data_AF-A0A841H3N8-F1
#
_entry.id   AF-A0A841H3N8-F1
#
_cell.length_a   1.000
_cell.length_b   1.000
_cell.length_c   1.000
_cell.angle_alpha   90.00
_cell.angle_beta   90.00
_cell.angle_gamma   90.00
#
_symmetry.space_group_name_H-M   'P 1'
#
loop_
_entity.id
_entity.type
_entity.pdbx_description
1 polymer ?
#
loop_
_entity_poly.entity_id
_entity_poly.type
_entity_poly.pdbx_seq_one_letter_code
_entity_poly.pdbx_strand_id
1 'polypeptide(L)'
;MSLPNRRVLSAADLEGMADVFRETYAPECSGVLDIEEIVEHDLGITLIPLQSLAFRTRRKAWLSCTGDRIVVDEGVMMSSWEEYRFLIAEEAGHAVLHKYLLPVRAFADDAEFRRFHRGINKETERWVEWQARTWAGRVLVPRRELAHVFTQTVTAARRLFRSFSLSEAGILYVEEEIGAYFGVTPFCAHVRIDQDGLWSEAVRDRGLRLIS
;
A
#
# COMPACT_ATOMS: atom_id res chain seq x y z
N MET A 1 1.95 26.31 15.78
CA MET A 1 1.90 26.30 14.31
C MET A 1 0.67 25.49 13.94
N SER A 2 -0.38 26.13 13.41
CA SER A 2 -1.57 25.41 12.95
C SER A 2 -1.22 24.75 11.62
N LEU A 3 -1.35 23.43 11.53
CA LEU A 3 -1.13 22.73 10.27
C LEU A 3 -2.17 23.22 9.26
N PRO A 4 -1.80 23.48 7.99
CA PRO A 4 -2.74 23.93 6.99
C PRO A 4 -3.89 22.92 6.88
N ASN A 5 -5.12 23.42 7.03
CA ASN A 5 -6.33 22.61 6.94
C ASN A 5 -6.55 22.21 5.47
N ARG A 6 -6.00 21.07 5.06
CA ARG A 6 -6.15 20.54 3.71
C ARG A 6 -7.19 19.41 3.68
N ARG A 7 -7.94 19.37 2.58
CA ARG A 7 -9.00 18.40 2.28
C ARG A 7 -8.55 16.98 2.56
N VAL A 8 -9.32 16.26 3.39
CA VAL A 8 -9.22 14.81 3.53
C VAL A 8 -9.51 14.19 2.16
N LEU A 9 -8.53 13.46 1.61
CA LEU A 9 -8.65 12.77 0.33
C LEU A 9 -9.64 11.60 0.49
N SER A 10 -10.56 11.47 -0.46
CA SER A 10 -11.46 10.33 -0.54
C SER A 10 -10.74 9.10 -1.12
N ALA A 11 -11.36 7.93 -1.01
CA ALA A 11 -10.87 6.72 -1.66
C ALA A 11 -10.71 6.90 -3.18
N ALA A 12 -11.64 7.59 -3.84
CA ALA A 12 -11.57 7.88 -5.26
C ALA A 12 -10.45 8.87 -5.62
N ASP A 13 -10.22 9.88 -4.77
CA ASP A 13 -9.08 10.80 -4.96
C ASP A 13 -7.75 10.02 -4.90
N LEU A 14 -7.61 9.10 -3.94
CA LEU A 14 -6.42 8.27 -3.80
C LEU A 14 -6.24 7.27 -4.96
N GLU A 15 -7.33 6.72 -5.51
CA GLU A 15 -7.27 5.88 -6.73
C GLU A 15 -6.73 6.68 -7.91
N GLY A 16 -7.32 7.84 -8.20
CA GLY A 16 -6.83 8.67 -9.30
C GLY A 16 -5.39 9.13 -9.13
N MET A 17 -4.95 9.39 -7.89
CA MET A 17 -3.55 9.73 -7.61
C MET A 17 -2.60 8.53 -7.76
N ALA A 18 -3.05 7.30 -7.46
CA ALA A 18 -2.27 6.09 -7.69
C ALA A 18 -2.17 5.75 -9.17
N ASP A 19 -3.26 5.91 -9.93
CA ASP A 19 -3.27 5.73 -11.38
C ASP A 19 -2.29 6.70 -12.05
N VAL A 20 -2.36 7.99 -11.73
CA VAL A 20 -1.41 9.00 -12.25
C VAL A 20 0.04 8.66 -11.90
N PHE A 21 0.29 8.16 -10.68
CA PHE A 21 1.62 7.74 -10.28
C PHE A 21 2.14 6.58 -11.15
N ARG A 22 1.31 5.56 -11.37
CA ARG A 22 1.67 4.42 -12.24
C ARG A 22 1.83 4.85 -13.70
N GLU A 23 0.95 5.68 -14.24
CA GLU A 23 1.08 6.20 -15.61
C GLU A 23 2.37 7.01 -15.80
N THR A 24 2.83 7.70 -14.75
CA THR A 24 4.05 8.51 -14.81
C THR A 24 5.30 7.65 -14.75
N TYR A 25 5.38 6.71 -13.82
CA TYR A 25 6.63 6.00 -13.50
C TYR A 25 6.67 4.55 -14.00
N ALA A 26 5.53 3.95 -14.31
CA ALA A 26 5.43 2.55 -14.72
C ALA A 26 4.27 2.27 -15.70
N PRO A 27 4.14 3.04 -16.82
CA PRO A 27 2.96 2.98 -17.71
C PRO A 27 2.73 1.61 -18.35
N GLU A 28 3.80 0.86 -18.61
CA GLU A 28 3.75 -0.46 -19.24
C GLU A 28 3.85 -1.62 -18.22
N CYS A 29 3.90 -1.31 -16.92
CA CYS A 29 4.03 -2.33 -15.89
C CYS A 29 2.68 -3.02 -15.63
N SER A 30 2.68 -4.34 -15.83
CA SER A 30 1.65 -5.27 -15.38
C SER A 30 2.21 -6.19 -14.29
N GLY A 31 1.43 -6.47 -13.25
CA GLY A 31 1.82 -7.34 -12.13
C GLY A 31 2.73 -6.63 -11.14
N VAL A 32 3.86 -7.26 -10.80
CA VAL A 32 4.80 -6.77 -9.78
C VAL A 32 5.41 -5.43 -10.18
N LEU A 33 5.17 -4.41 -9.37
CA LEU A 33 5.81 -3.09 -9.49
C LEU A 33 7.17 -3.09 -8.79
N ASP A 34 8.21 -2.62 -9.48
CA ASP A 34 9.50 -2.30 -8.85
C ASP A 34 9.40 -0.92 -8.17
N ILE A 35 8.80 -0.90 -6.99
CA ILE A 35 8.59 0.35 -6.26
C ILE A 35 9.91 0.89 -5.71
N GLU A 36 10.88 0.02 -5.46
CA GLU A 36 12.23 0.39 -5.04
C GLU A 36 12.92 1.24 -6.10
N GLU A 37 12.92 0.80 -7.36
CA GLU A 37 13.52 1.55 -8.47
C GLU A 37 12.90 2.94 -8.60
N ILE A 38 11.56 3.03 -8.57
CA ILE A 38 10.85 4.31 -8.67
C ILE A 38 11.20 5.24 -7.50
N VAL A 39 11.23 4.70 -6.28
CA VAL A 39 11.52 5.49 -5.07
C VAL A 39 12.95 6.02 -5.07
N GLU A 40 13.95 5.18 -5.42
CA GLU A 40 15.35 5.60 -5.41
C GLU A 40 15.72 6.49 -6.60
N HIS A 41 15.28 6.14 -7.81
CA HIS A 41 15.71 6.80 -9.04
C HIS A 41 14.80 7.97 -9.44
N ASP A 42 13.49 7.78 -9.42
CA ASP A 42 12.55 8.81 -9.90
C ASP A 42 12.17 9.81 -8.80
N LEU A 43 11.96 9.33 -7.57
CA LEU A 43 11.63 10.19 -6.43
C LEU A 43 12.88 10.73 -5.71
N GLY A 44 14.06 10.13 -5.95
CA GLY A 44 15.32 10.55 -5.34
C GLY A 44 15.37 10.29 -3.83
N ILE A 45 14.65 9.26 -3.34
CA ILE A 45 14.56 8.91 -1.92
C ILE A 45 15.44 7.70 -1.67
N THR A 46 16.46 7.83 -0.82
CA THR A 46 17.37 6.71 -0.51
C THR A 46 16.70 5.68 0.39
N LEU A 47 16.81 4.39 0.03
CA LEU A 47 16.38 3.28 0.89
C LEU A 47 17.51 2.89 1.86
N ILE A 48 17.20 2.86 3.16
CA ILE A 48 18.18 2.56 4.21
C ILE A 48 17.67 1.36 5.04
N PRO A 49 18.22 0.15 4.86
CA PRO A 49 17.94 -0.94 5.76
C PRO A 49 18.58 -0.67 7.14
N LEU A 50 17.81 -0.86 8.21
CA LEU A 50 18.29 -0.73 9.58
C LEU A 50 17.93 -1.97 10.39
N GLN A 51 18.95 -2.63 10.91
CA GLN A 51 18.79 -3.81 11.75
C GLN A 51 17.99 -3.49 13.03
N SER A 52 17.01 -4.35 13.34
CA SER A 52 16.20 -4.27 14.56
C SER A 52 15.43 -2.96 14.75
N LEU A 53 15.08 -2.24 13.68
CA LEU A 53 14.26 -1.04 13.73
C LEU A 53 12.92 -1.30 14.43
N ALA A 54 12.21 -2.36 14.05
CA ALA A 54 10.90 -2.74 14.59
C ALA A 54 10.98 -3.08 16.07
N PHE A 55 12.03 -3.79 16.50
CA PHE A 55 12.25 -4.07 17.90
C PHE A 55 12.45 -2.78 18.73
N ARG A 56 13.19 -1.82 18.19
CA ARG A 56 13.56 -0.58 18.89
C ARG A 56 12.46 0.49 18.88
N THR A 57 11.67 0.55 17.82
CA THR A 57 10.75 1.68 17.55
C THR A 57 9.29 1.26 17.45
N ARG A 58 9.00 -0.04 17.35
CA ARG A 58 7.69 -0.62 17.01
C ARG A 58 7.18 -0.22 15.61
N ARG A 59 8.01 0.38 14.77
CA ARG A 59 7.74 0.68 13.36
C ARG A 59 8.61 -0.18 12.46
N LYS A 60 8.05 -0.66 11.36
CA LYS A 60 8.79 -1.48 10.38
C LYS A 60 9.41 -0.64 9.27
N ALA A 61 8.91 0.57 9.03
CA ALA A 61 9.53 1.58 8.18
C ALA A 61 9.17 2.99 8.69
N TRP A 62 9.88 4.00 8.19
CA TRP A 62 9.50 5.41 8.31
C TRP A 62 10.22 6.29 7.27
N LEU A 63 9.51 7.30 6.77
CA LEU A 63 10.06 8.40 6.00
C LEU A 63 10.77 9.40 6.92
N SER A 64 11.99 9.76 6.55
CA SER A 64 12.74 10.83 7.24
C SER A 64 12.02 12.17 7.17
N CYS A 65 12.30 13.06 8.14
CA CYS A 65 11.66 14.38 8.20
C CYS A 65 11.98 15.28 6.99
N THR A 66 13.09 15.04 6.31
CA THR A 66 13.49 15.73 5.08
C THR A 66 12.83 15.14 3.82
N GLY A 67 12.22 13.96 3.94
CA GLY A 67 11.56 13.26 2.84
C GLY A 67 12.50 12.65 1.80
N ASP A 68 13.80 12.57 2.10
CA ASP A 68 14.85 12.12 1.17
C ASP A 68 15.40 10.72 1.50
N ARG A 69 14.91 10.11 2.58
CA ARG A 69 15.28 8.76 3.04
C ARG A 69 14.07 8.02 3.56
N ILE A 70 13.94 6.75 3.18
CA ILE A 70 13.05 5.78 3.83
C ILE A 70 13.93 4.78 4.57
N VAL A 71 13.71 4.67 5.87
CA VAL A 71 14.40 3.70 6.71
C VAL A 71 13.47 2.54 6.96
N VAL A 72 13.93 1.33 6.68
CA VAL A 72 13.13 0.09 6.73
C VAL A 72 13.84 -0.95 7.57
N ASP A 73 13.08 -1.76 8.30
CA ASP A 73 13.63 -2.84 9.11
C ASP A 73 14.25 -3.91 8.20
N GLU A 74 15.54 -4.15 8.38
CA GLU A 74 16.30 -5.13 7.59
C GLU A 74 15.72 -6.55 7.74
N GLY A 75 15.18 -6.89 8.91
CA GLY A 75 14.54 -8.18 9.14
C GLY A 75 13.33 -8.39 8.25
N VAL A 76 12.53 -7.34 7.98
CA VAL A 76 11.40 -7.43 7.04
C VAL A 76 11.91 -7.62 5.62
N MET A 77 12.89 -6.83 5.19
CA MET A 77 13.55 -6.95 3.88
C MET A 77 14.04 -8.38 3.61
N MET A 78 14.57 -9.06 4.64
CA MET A 78 15.09 -10.42 4.52
C MET A 78 14.03 -11.52 4.64
N SER A 79 12.85 -11.25 5.20
CA SER A 79 11.86 -12.28 5.57
C SER A 79 10.58 -12.26 4.74
N SER A 80 10.16 -11.10 4.24
CA SER A 80 9.03 -10.98 3.31
C SER A 80 9.24 -9.79 2.38
N TRP A 81 9.47 -10.11 1.12
CA TRP A 81 9.68 -9.12 0.07
C TRP A 81 8.38 -8.38 -0.27
N GLU A 82 7.25 -9.05 -0.15
CA GLU A 82 5.91 -8.49 -0.33
C GLU A 82 5.59 -7.44 0.74
N GLU A 83 5.90 -7.73 2.00
CA GLU A 83 5.72 -6.78 3.10
C GLU A 83 6.70 -5.60 2.97
N TYR A 84 7.94 -5.87 2.60
CA TYR A 84 8.96 -4.86 2.36
C TYR A 84 8.52 -3.84 1.29
N ARG A 85 8.06 -4.31 0.13
CA ARG A 85 7.54 -3.43 -0.94
C ARG A 85 6.34 -2.62 -0.50
N PHE A 86 5.43 -3.23 0.25
CA PHE A 86 4.28 -2.52 0.79
C PHE A 86 4.69 -1.38 1.72
N LEU A 87 5.67 -1.62 2.61
CA LEU A 87 6.19 -0.58 3.50
C LEU A 87 6.85 0.56 2.72
N ILE A 88 7.63 0.25 1.69
CA ILE A 88 8.22 1.27 0.82
C ILE A 88 7.14 2.09 0.12
N ALA A 89 6.12 1.44 -0.43
CA ALA A 89 4.99 2.12 -1.06
C ALA A 89 4.21 3.00 -0.05
N GLU A 90 4.03 2.55 1.20
CA GLU A 90 3.38 3.34 2.26
C GLU A 90 4.19 4.59 2.59
N GLU A 91 5.50 4.47 2.76
CA GLU A 91 6.37 5.62 3.04
C GLU A 91 6.55 6.56 1.83
N ALA A 92 6.56 6.02 0.61
CA ALA A 92 6.48 6.82 -0.61
C ALA A 92 5.17 7.59 -0.68
N GLY A 93 4.06 7.00 -0.22
CA GLY A 93 2.77 7.67 -0.07
C GLY A 93 2.84 8.88 0.85
N HIS A 94 3.55 8.77 1.97
CA HIS A 94 3.81 9.94 2.84
C HIS A 94 4.59 11.04 2.10
N ALA A 95 5.61 10.67 1.32
CA ALA A 95 6.40 11.64 0.56
C ALA A 95 5.60 12.33 -0.56
N VAL A 96 4.79 11.58 -1.31
CA VAL A 96 4.01 12.07 -2.46
C VAL A 96 2.79 12.86 -2.00
N LEU A 97 2.00 12.29 -1.09
CA LEU A 97 0.71 12.87 -0.68
C LEU A 97 0.90 13.95 0.38
N HIS A 98 1.91 13.81 1.25
CA HIS A 98 1.99 14.56 2.51
C HIS A 98 3.27 15.36 2.66
N LYS A 99 3.98 15.64 1.55
CA LYS A 99 5.14 16.56 1.52
C LYS A 99 4.93 17.88 2.26
N TYR A 100 3.70 18.39 2.27
CA TYR A 100 3.33 19.63 2.95
C TYR A 100 3.38 19.56 4.49
N LEU A 101 3.40 18.36 5.06
CA LEU A 101 3.59 18.14 6.50
C LEU A 101 5.07 18.06 6.86
N LEU A 102 5.95 17.74 5.90
CA LEU A 102 7.38 17.64 6.16
C LEU A 102 7.95 19.02 6.51
N PRO A 103 8.81 19.12 7.53
CA PRO A 103 9.47 20.37 7.87
C PRO A 103 10.35 20.87 6.71
N VAL A 104 10.38 22.19 6.51
CA VAL A 104 11.22 22.85 5.49
C VAL A 104 12.71 22.66 5.74
N ARG A 105 13.11 22.32 6.97
CA ARG A 105 14.49 22.02 7.36
C ARG A 105 14.55 20.81 8.30
N ALA A 106 15.70 20.16 8.34
CA ALA A 106 15.99 19.17 9.36
C ALA A 106 15.84 19.76 10.77
N PHE A 107 15.42 18.90 11.70
CA PHE A 107 15.35 19.25 13.11
C PHE A 107 16.76 19.43 13.68
N ALA A 108 16.94 20.47 14.49
CA ALA A 108 18.22 20.75 15.13
C ALA A 108 18.53 19.75 16.26
N ASP A 109 17.49 19.22 16.91
CA ASP A 109 17.60 18.27 18.01
C ASP A 109 16.32 17.41 18.17
N ASP A 110 16.43 16.37 19.02
CA ASP A 110 15.31 15.48 19.35
C ASP A 110 14.13 16.22 20.00
N ALA A 111 14.36 17.34 20.68
CA ALA A 111 13.29 18.08 21.35
C ALA A 111 12.40 18.80 20.33
N GLU A 112 13.00 19.33 19.27
CA GLU A 112 12.31 19.90 18.12
C GLU A 112 11.49 18.83 17.38
N PHE A 113 12.07 17.65 17.13
CA PHE A 113 11.37 16.51 16.55
C PHE A 113 10.14 16.10 17.39
N ARG A 114 10.32 15.90 18.71
CA ARG A 114 9.23 15.53 19.61
C ARG A 114 8.14 16.61 19.67
N ARG A 115 8.52 17.89 19.60
CA ARG A 115 7.56 19.01 19.58
C ARG A 115 6.77 19.04 18.29
N PHE A 116 7.41 18.78 17.15
CA PHE A 116 6.74 18.65 15.87
C PHE A 116 5.70 17.52 15.91
N HIS A 117 6.10 16.31 16.33
CA HIS A 117 5.18 15.17 16.41
C HIS A 117 4.01 15.40 17.38
N ARG A 118 4.24 15.99 18.56
CA ARG A 118 3.15 16.34 19.49
C ARG A 118 2.19 17.40 18.95
N GLY A 119 2.60 18.17 17.95
CA GLY A 119 1.78 19.17 17.28
C GLY A 119 0.79 18.57 16.28
N ILE A 120 1.01 17.32 15.84
CA ILE A 120 0.09 16.59 14.98
C ILE A 120 -0.98 15.97 15.88
N ASN A 121 -2.24 16.35 15.68
CA ASN A 121 -3.33 15.75 16.43
C ASN A 121 -3.59 14.31 15.92
N LYS A 122 -4.16 13.46 16.79
CA LYS A 122 -4.40 12.04 16.49
C LYS A 122 -5.32 11.79 15.30
N GLU A 123 -6.26 12.70 15.04
CA GLU A 123 -7.17 12.57 13.91
C GLU A 123 -6.43 12.80 12.59
N THR A 124 -5.60 13.84 12.52
CA THR A 124 -4.72 14.11 11.38
C THR A 124 -3.75 12.94 11.15
N GLU A 125 -3.10 12.45 12.21
CA GLU A 125 -2.22 11.27 12.13
C GLU A 125 -2.96 10.06 11.55
N ARG A 126 -4.16 9.77 12.04
CA ARG A 126 -4.98 8.65 11.54
C ARG A 126 -5.31 8.80 10.05
N TRP A 127 -5.68 9.99 9.60
CA TRP A 127 -6.00 10.23 8.19
C TRP A 127 -4.78 10.14 7.29
N VAL A 128 -3.63 10.66 7.75
CA VAL A 128 -2.34 10.58 7.06
C VAL A 128 -1.93 9.12 6.85
N GLU A 129 -1.90 8.32 7.91
CA GLU A 129 -1.56 6.90 7.81
C GLU A 129 -2.55 6.11 6.96
N TRP A 130 -3.85 6.40 7.08
CA TRP A 130 -4.86 5.76 6.23
C TRP A 130 -4.69 6.13 4.75
N GLN A 131 -4.42 7.40 4.42
CA GLN A 131 -4.23 7.86 3.04
C GLN A 131 -3.00 7.20 2.41
N ALA A 132 -1.85 7.24 3.09
CA ALA A 132 -0.62 6.62 2.65
C ALA A 132 -0.77 5.11 2.42
N ARG A 133 -1.33 4.38 3.38
CA ARG A 133 -1.55 2.93 3.25
C ARG A 133 -2.51 2.58 2.12
N THR A 134 -3.60 3.32 1.99
CA THR A 134 -4.60 3.02 0.96
C THR A 134 -4.07 3.36 -0.43
N TRP A 135 -3.30 4.44 -0.56
CA TRP A 135 -2.60 4.77 -1.80
C TRP A 135 -1.55 3.72 -2.16
N ALA A 136 -0.75 3.24 -1.20
CA ALA A 136 0.22 2.17 -1.42
C ALA A 136 -0.40 0.90 -2.00
N GLY A 137 -1.51 0.44 -1.42
CA GLY A 137 -2.24 -0.72 -1.94
C GLY A 137 -2.78 -0.51 -3.36
N ARG A 138 -3.15 0.73 -3.73
CA ARG A 138 -3.62 1.07 -5.08
C ARG A 138 -2.49 1.17 -6.10
N VAL A 139 -1.35 1.71 -5.69
CA VAL A 139 -0.13 1.76 -6.51
C VAL A 139 0.37 0.36 -6.80
N LEU A 140 0.42 -0.52 -5.80
CA LEU A 140 0.91 -1.88 -5.97
C LEU A 140 -0.12 -2.79 -6.68
N VAL A 141 -1.42 -2.53 -6.49
CA VAL A 141 -2.51 -3.35 -7.04
C VAL A 141 -3.54 -2.43 -7.73
N PRO A 142 -3.30 -2.06 -9.01
CA PRO A 142 -4.18 -1.16 -9.75
C PRO A 142 -5.54 -1.81 -10.06
N ARG A 143 -6.64 -1.07 -9.83
CA ARG A 143 -8.03 -1.59 -9.90
C ARG A 143 -8.35 -2.30 -11.20
N ARG A 144 -7.96 -1.73 -12.34
CA ARG A 144 -8.30 -2.26 -13.68
C ARG A 144 -7.67 -3.64 -13.89
N GLU A 145 -6.41 -3.78 -13.53
CA GLU A 145 -5.67 -5.03 -13.66
C GLU A 145 -6.14 -6.05 -12.63
N LEU A 146 -6.35 -5.62 -11.39
CA LEU A 146 -6.92 -6.46 -10.34
C LEU A 146 -8.24 -7.10 -10.79
N ALA A 147 -9.14 -6.33 -11.41
CA ALA A 147 -10.41 -6.84 -11.93
C ALA A 147 -10.22 -7.98 -12.94
N HIS A 148 -9.21 -7.84 -13.80
CA HIS A 148 -8.86 -8.79 -14.84
C HIS A 148 -8.30 -10.08 -14.24
N VAL A 149 -7.28 -9.95 -13.39
CA VAL A 149 -6.62 -11.08 -12.72
C VAL A 149 -7.63 -11.81 -11.84
N PHE A 150 -8.39 -11.09 -11.01
CA PHE A 150 -9.45 -11.65 -10.17
C PHE A 150 -10.45 -12.47 -10.99
N THR A 151 -10.88 -11.95 -12.14
CA THR A 151 -11.76 -12.68 -13.07
C THR A 151 -11.15 -14.00 -13.50
N GLN A 152 -9.89 -14.00 -13.92
CA GLN A 152 -9.19 -15.20 -14.38
C GLN A 152 -9.01 -16.20 -13.25
N THR A 153 -8.57 -15.74 -12.07
CA THR A 153 -8.33 -16.56 -10.89
C THR A 153 -9.60 -17.21 -10.38
N VAL A 154 -10.72 -16.48 -10.26
CA VAL A 154 -12.02 -17.06 -9.89
C VAL A 154 -12.47 -18.11 -10.92
N THR A 155 -12.28 -17.86 -12.22
CA THR A 155 -12.63 -18.84 -13.25
C THR A 155 -11.75 -20.10 -13.16
N ALA A 156 -10.46 -19.97 -12.87
CA ALA A 156 -9.55 -21.09 -12.65
C ALA A 156 -9.95 -21.89 -11.40
N ALA A 157 -10.21 -21.20 -10.29
CA ALA A 157 -10.65 -21.82 -9.04
C ALA A 157 -11.94 -22.63 -9.24
N ARG A 158 -12.91 -22.12 -10.01
CA ARG A 158 -14.14 -22.84 -10.37
C ARG A 158 -13.92 -24.15 -11.13
N ARG A 159 -12.80 -24.27 -11.86
CA ARG A 159 -12.45 -25.50 -12.58
C ARG A 159 -11.76 -26.51 -11.67
N LEU A 160 -10.93 -26.03 -10.74
CA LEU A 160 -10.18 -26.86 -9.81
C LEU A 160 -11.05 -27.41 -8.69
N PHE A 161 -11.94 -26.58 -8.14
CA PHE A 161 -12.83 -26.97 -7.05
C PHE A 161 -14.21 -27.33 -7.61
N ARG A 162 -14.55 -28.64 -7.51
CA ARG A 162 -15.82 -29.21 -8.00
C ARG A 162 -17.08 -28.50 -7.48
N SER A 163 -16.95 -27.82 -6.35
CA SER A 163 -17.94 -26.92 -5.74
C SER A 163 -17.28 -25.62 -5.28
N PHE A 164 -16.57 -24.93 -6.17
CA PHE A 164 -16.07 -23.59 -5.86
C PHE A 164 -17.23 -22.73 -5.36
N SER A 165 -17.03 -22.24 -4.16
CA SER A 165 -17.93 -21.42 -3.40
C SER A 165 -17.05 -20.39 -2.70
N LEU A 166 -17.67 -19.33 -2.18
CA LEU A 166 -16.96 -18.34 -1.35
C LEU A 166 -16.71 -18.94 0.05
N SER A 167 -16.10 -20.14 0.09
CA SER A 167 -15.53 -20.70 1.30
C SER A 167 -14.24 -19.98 1.63
N GLU A 168 -13.83 -20.06 2.89
CA GLU A 168 -12.54 -19.56 3.36
C GLU A 168 -11.38 -20.07 2.50
N ALA A 169 -11.36 -21.36 2.16
CA ALA A 169 -10.31 -21.95 1.31
C ALA A 169 -10.34 -21.43 -0.13
N GLY A 170 -11.51 -21.18 -0.70
CA GLY A 170 -11.65 -20.63 -2.06
C GLY A 170 -11.21 -19.17 -2.12
N ILE A 171 -11.56 -18.39 -1.10
CA ILE A 171 -11.15 -16.99 -0.95
C ILE A 171 -9.63 -16.90 -0.78
N LEU A 172 -9.06 -17.69 0.13
CA LEU A 172 -7.62 -17.71 0.38
C LEU A 172 -6.83 -18.08 -0.88
N TYR A 173 -7.28 -19.08 -1.64
CA TYR A 173 -6.66 -19.42 -2.93
C TYR A 173 -6.65 -18.23 -3.90
N VAL A 174 -7.76 -17.51 -4.03
CA VAL A 174 -7.81 -16.33 -4.92
C VAL A 174 -6.89 -15.21 -4.43
N GLU A 175 -6.84 -14.98 -3.12
CA GLU A 175 -5.98 -13.96 -2.51
C GLU A 175 -4.49 -14.29 -2.65
N GLU A 176 -4.11 -15.56 -2.51
CA GLU A 176 -2.74 -16.04 -2.72
C GLU A 176 -2.30 -15.88 -4.18
N GLU A 177 -3.14 -16.27 -5.14
CA GLU A 177 -2.82 -16.15 -6.57
C GLU A 177 -2.72 -14.69 -7.01
N ILE A 178 -3.62 -13.82 -6.52
CA ILE A 178 -3.56 -12.38 -6.79
C ILE A 178 -2.34 -11.75 -6.11
N GLY A 179 -2.08 -12.11 -4.86
CA GLY A 179 -0.90 -11.66 -4.13
C GLY A 179 0.38 -12.01 -4.87
N ALA A 180 0.52 -13.25 -5.33
CA ALA A 180 1.66 -13.71 -6.11
C ALA A 180 1.81 -12.93 -7.44
N TYR A 181 0.70 -12.65 -8.13
CA TYR A 181 0.73 -11.89 -9.39
C TYR A 181 1.25 -10.45 -9.22
N PHE A 182 0.82 -9.75 -8.17
CA PHE A 182 1.22 -8.37 -7.89
C PHE A 182 2.47 -8.26 -7.00
N GLY A 183 2.98 -9.38 -6.47
CA GLY A 183 4.11 -9.38 -5.54
C GLY A 183 3.78 -8.73 -4.21
N VAL A 184 2.54 -8.93 -3.73
CA VAL A 184 2.03 -8.42 -2.45
C VAL A 184 1.52 -9.58 -1.59
N THR A 185 1.32 -9.33 -0.30
CA THR A 185 0.79 -10.36 0.61
C THR A 185 -0.67 -10.70 0.26
N PRO A 186 -1.15 -11.93 0.56
CA PRO A 186 -2.56 -12.28 0.38
C PRO A 186 -3.50 -11.32 1.13
N PHE A 187 -3.08 -10.81 2.28
CA PHE A 187 -3.85 -9.80 3.02
C PHE A 187 -3.98 -8.47 2.26
N CYS A 188 -2.93 -8.02 1.57
CA CYS A 188 -3.03 -6.83 0.73
C CYS A 188 -4.03 -7.05 -0.43
N ALA A 189 -3.94 -8.23 -1.07
CA ALA A 189 -4.89 -8.62 -2.12
C ALA A 189 -6.33 -8.66 -1.58
N HIS A 190 -6.57 -9.31 -0.44
CA HIS A 190 -7.85 -9.34 0.27
C HIS A 190 -8.45 -7.95 0.44
N VAL A 191 -7.68 -7.03 1.05
CA VAL A 191 -8.11 -5.65 1.30
C VAL A 191 -8.50 -4.94 0.01
N ARG A 192 -7.73 -5.11 -1.07
CA ARG A 192 -8.03 -4.48 -2.36
C ARG A 192 -9.28 -5.06 -3.01
N ILE A 193 -9.41 -6.38 -3.03
CA ILE A 193 -10.60 -7.06 -3.59
C ILE A 193 -11.88 -6.61 -2.88
N ASP A 194 -11.84 -6.50 -1.55
CA ASP A 194 -12.97 -6.06 -0.72
C ASP A 194 -13.32 -4.58 -0.95
N GLN A 195 -12.32 -3.69 -0.89
CA GLN A 195 -12.52 -2.25 -1.12
C GLN A 195 -13.06 -1.96 -2.51
N ASP A 196 -12.67 -2.76 -3.49
CA ASP A 196 -13.04 -2.60 -4.89
C ASP A 196 -14.35 -3.33 -5.24
N GLY A 197 -14.96 -4.03 -4.28
CA GLY A 197 -16.28 -4.66 -4.40
C GLY A 197 -16.32 -5.88 -5.31
N LEU A 198 -15.18 -6.48 -5.62
CA LEU A 198 -15.05 -7.51 -6.66
C LEU A 198 -15.80 -8.81 -6.32
N TRP A 199 -15.83 -9.21 -5.06
CA TRP A 199 -16.66 -10.34 -4.62
C TRP A 199 -18.14 -10.09 -4.87
N SER A 200 -18.63 -8.89 -4.53
CA SER A 200 -20.03 -8.51 -4.74
C SER A 200 -20.40 -8.47 -6.22
N GLU A 201 -19.51 -7.95 -7.06
CA GLU A 201 -19.65 -7.98 -8.52
C GLU A 201 -19.74 -9.42 -9.04
N ALA A 202 -18.85 -10.31 -8.58
CA ALA A 202 -18.85 -11.70 -9.02
C ALA A 202 -20.07 -12.51 -8.56
N VAL A 203 -20.62 -12.21 -7.38
CA VAL A 203 -21.90 -12.79 -6.92
C VAL A 203 -23.05 -12.37 -7.84
N ARG A 204 -23.15 -11.07 -8.16
CA ARG A 204 -24.21 -10.54 -9.03
C ARG A 204 -24.12 -11.06 -10.46
N ASP A 205 -22.94 -10.99 -11.06
CA ASP A 205 -22.79 -11.16 -12.51
C ASP A 205 -22.47 -12.61 -12.91
N ARG A 206 -21.98 -13.44 -11.97
CA ARG A 206 -21.44 -14.78 -12.28
C ARG A 206 -22.03 -15.92 -11.45
N GLY A 207 -23.06 -15.61 -10.65
CA GLY A 207 -23.82 -16.57 -9.87
C GLY A 207 -22.98 -17.32 -8.83
N LEU A 208 -21.93 -16.68 -8.28
CA LEU A 208 -21.23 -17.25 -7.12
C LEU A 208 -22.20 -17.38 -5.95
N ARG A 209 -22.19 -18.53 -5.28
CA ARG A 209 -22.99 -18.76 -4.08
C ARG A 209 -22.17 -18.41 -2.85
N LEU A 210 -22.71 -17.53 -2.01
CA LEU A 210 -22.26 -17.36 -0.63
C LEU A 210 -22.55 -18.67 0.11
N ILE A 211 -21.58 -19.16 0.88
CA ILE A 211 -21.83 -20.23 1.83
C ILE A 211 -22.35 -19.57 3.11
N SER A 212 -23.55 -19.96 3.52
CA SER A 212 -24.12 -19.63 4.82
C SER A 212 -23.46 -20.44 5.93
#